data_AF-A0A4Q1AFV6-F1
#
_entry.id   AF-A0A4Q1AFV6-F1
#
_cell.length_a   1.000
_cell.length_b   1.000
_cell.length_c   1.000
_cell.angle_alpha   90.00
_cell.angle_beta   90.00
_cell.angle_gamma   90.00
#
_symmetry.space_group_name_H-M   'P 1'
#
loop_
_entity.id
_entity.type
_entity.pdbx_description
1 polymer ?
#
loop_
_entity_poly.entity_id
_entity_poly.type
_entity_poly.pdbx_seq_one_letter_code
_entity_poly.pdbx_strand_id
1 'polypeptide(L)'
;MNAKIKQLKDILESDALLELDETIKEVSKNVKTDDDKEELQYLKDLKKYFEEVLVAIAKDELPEKQAEDILAVLEEMQLEDEL
;
A
#
# COMPACT_ATOMS: atom_id res chain seq x y z
N MET A 1 -19.67 -3.57 -7.60
CA MET A 1 -18.48 -3.40 -6.75
C MET A 1 -18.90 -3.57 -5.31
N ASN A 2 -18.29 -4.52 -4.59
CA ASN A 2 -18.54 -4.79 -3.17
C ASN A 2 -18.13 -3.58 -2.29
N ALA A 3 -18.81 -3.35 -1.16
CA ALA A 3 -18.52 -2.25 -0.26
C ALA A 3 -17.09 -2.28 0.30
N LYS A 4 -16.57 -3.46 0.66
CA LYS A 4 -15.20 -3.66 1.14
C LYS A 4 -14.16 -3.43 0.05
N ILE A 5 -14.42 -3.93 -1.15
CA ILE A 5 -13.55 -3.68 -2.31
C ILE A 5 -13.50 -2.18 -2.64
N LYS A 6 -14.64 -1.48 -2.56
CA LYS A 6 -14.70 -0.04 -2.75
C LYS A 6 -13.91 0.71 -1.67
N GLN A 7 -14.11 0.34 -0.40
CA GLN A 7 -13.36 0.93 0.71
C GLN A 7 -11.85 0.76 0.53
N LEU A 8 -11.40 -0.46 0.18
CA LEU A 8 -9.99 -0.73 -0.08
C LEU A 8 -9.46 0.14 -1.22
N LYS A 9 -10.19 0.22 -2.33
CA LYS A 9 -9.82 1.07 -3.46
C LYS A 9 -9.65 2.53 -3.04
N ASP A 10 -10.63 3.07 -2.32
CA ASP A 10 -10.64 4.47 -1.90
C ASP A 10 -9.45 4.78 -0.98
N ILE A 11 -9.11 3.88 -0.04
CA ILE A 11 -7.94 4.01 0.87
C ILE A 11 -6.63 3.95 0.09
N LEU A 12 -6.48 2.97 -0.82
CA LEU A 12 -5.25 2.82 -1.60
C LEU A 12 -4.99 4.05 -2.47
N GLU A 13 -6.01 4.58 -3.15
CA GLU A 13 -5.87 5.72 -4.06
C GLU A 13 -5.75 7.07 -3.34
N SER A 14 -6.46 7.26 -2.22
CA SER A 14 -6.55 8.57 -1.55
C SER A 14 -5.54 8.76 -0.43
N ASP A 15 -4.91 7.68 0.03
CA ASP A 15 -4.09 7.69 1.24
C ASP A 15 -2.81 6.88 1.04
N ALA A 16 -2.89 5.56 1.12
CA ALA A 16 -1.72 4.68 1.22
C ALA A 16 -0.73 4.84 0.06
N LEU A 17 -1.18 4.92 -1.20
CA LEU A 17 -0.25 5.11 -2.33
C LEU A 17 0.37 6.50 -2.35
N LEU A 18 -0.35 7.53 -1.92
CA LEU A 18 0.18 8.91 -1.88
C LEU A 18 1.27 9.01 -0.82
N GLU A 19 1.00 8.55 0.40
CA GLU A 19 1.96 8.55 1.50
C GLU A 19 3.20 7.71 1.15
N LEU A 20 2.98 6.53 0.56
CA LEU A 20 4.07 5.66 0.15
C LEU A 20 4.92 6.27 -0.97
N ASP A 21 4.32 6.98 -1.92
CA ASP A 21 5.06 7.70 -2.96
C ASP A 21 5.90 8.85 -2.40
N GLU A 22 5.36 9.61 -1.46
CA GLU A 22 6.12 10.65 -0.77
C GLU A 22 7.28 10.05 0.01
N THR A 23 7.02 8.99 0.78
CA THR A 23 8.04 8.27 1.56
C THR A 23 9.16 7.72 0.66
N ILE A 24 8.82 7.02 -0.44
CA ILE A 24 9.80 6.52 -1.42
C ILE A 24 10.64 7.68 -1.98
N LYS A 25 10.00 8.81 -2.28
CA LYS A 25 10.69 9.99 -2.82
C LYS A 25 11.62 10.64 -1.80
N GLU A 26 11.31 10.60 -0.52
CA GLU A 26 12.17 11.11 0.54
C GLU A 26 13.33 10.16 0.84
N VAL A 27 13.06 8.87 1.02
CA VAL A 27 14.07 7.84 1.27
C VAL A 27 15.06 7.79 0.10
N SER A 28 14.57 7.80 -1.15
CA SER A 28 15.44 7.76 -2.34
C SER A 28 16.43 8.92 -2.47
N LYS A 29 16.16 10.08 -1.86
CA LYS A 29 17.12 11.21 -1.83
C LYS A 29 18.25 10.98 -0.82
N ASN A 30 18.01 10.15 0.18
CA ASN A 30 18.90 9.97 1.33
C ASN A 30 19.62 8.62 1.32
N VAL A 31 19.37 7.74 0.34
CA VAL A 31 20.06 6.46 0.16
C VAL A 31 21.57 6.65 0.04
N LYS A 32 22.32 6.08 0.99
CA LYS A 32 23.79 6.11 1.03
C LYS A 32 24.39 4.74 1.30
N THR A 33 23.69 3.91 2.07
CA THR A 33 24.13 2.57 2.46
C THR A 33 23.41 1.48 1.65
N ASP A 34 23.84 0.23 1.79
CA ASP A 34 23.09 -0.89 1.20
C ASP A 34 21.79 -1.17 1.98
N ASP A 35 21.80 -0.97 3.30
CA ASP A 35 20.59 -1.05 4.13
C ASP A 35 19.52 -0.03 3.66
N ASP A 36 19.91 1.21 3.35
CA ASP A 36 18.98 2.23 2.82
C ASP A 36 18.39 1.81 1.46
N LYS A 37 19.15 1.05 0.64
CA LYS A 37 18.66 0.54 -0.64
C LYS A 37 17.67 -0.60 -0.44
N GLU A 38 17.92 -1.47 0.54
CA GLU A 38 17.00 -2.55 0.91
C GLU A 38 15.68 -1.98 1.42
N GLU A 39 15.72 -0.97 2.29
CA GLU A 39 14.54 -0.25 2.76
C GLU A 39 13.78 0.40 1.60
N LEU A 40 14.48 1.12 0.71
CA LEU A 40 13.86 1.72 -0.46
C LEU A 40 13.23 0.66 -1.39
N GLN A 41 13.87 -0.50 -1.52
CA GLN A 41 13.35 -1.60 -2.34
C GLN A 41 12.08 -2.20 -1.71
N TYR A 42 12.08 -2.39 -0.39
CA TYR A 42 10.88 -2.83 0.34
C TYR A 42 9.69 -1.90 0.11
N LEU A 43 9.88 -0.58 0.23
CA LEU A 43 8.81 0.40 0.00
C LEU A 43 8.28 0.35 -1.44
N LYS A 44 9.18 0.17 -2.43
CA LYS A 44 8.78 0.02 -3.84
C LYS A 44 8.01 -1.26 -4.10
N ASP A 45 8.39 -2.36 -3.45
CA ASP A 45 7.69 -3.64 -3.58
C ASP A 45 6.31 -3.57 -2.92
N LEU A 46 6.19 -2.90 -1.77
CA LEU A 46 4.90 -2.61 -1.15
C LEU A 46 4.01 -1.75 -2.05
N LYS A 47 4.57 -0.71 -2.68
CA LYS A 47 3.83 0.14 -3.63
C LYS A 47 3.31 -0.69 -4.80
N LYS A 48 4.18 -1.50 -5.38
CA LYS A 48 3.83 -2.38 -6.49
C LYS A 48 2.71 -3.35 -6.10
N TYR A 49 2.75 -3.91 -4.90
CA TYR A 49 1.68 -4.76 -4.39
C TYR A 49 0.33 -4.02 -4.35
N PHE A 50 0.28 -2.80 -3.83
CA PHE A 50 -0.94 -1.99 -3.82
C PHE A 50 -1.43 -1.62 -5.23
N GLU A 51 -0.53 -1.31 -6.17
CA GLU A 51 -0.89 -1.10 -7.58
C GLU A 51 -1.47 -2.37 -8.21
N GLU A 52 -0.91 -3.54 -7.94
CA GLU A 52 -1.42 -4.84 -8.41
C GLU A 52 -2.81 -5.15 -7.83
N VAL A 53 -3.04 -4.80 -6.56
CA VAL A 53 -4.37 -4.89 -5.94
C VAL A 53 -5.38 -4.00 -6.66
N LEU A 54 -5.03 -2.74 -6.98
CA LEU A 54 -5.92 -1.86 -7.75
C LEU A 54 -6.22 -2.43 -9.15
N VAL A 55 -5.23 -3.05 -9.81
CA VAL A 55 -5.43 -3.73 -11.09
C VAL A 55 -6.41 -4.91 -10.93
N ALA A 56 -6.26 -5.72 -9.88
CA ALA A 56 -7.18 -6.82 -9.59
C ALA A 56 -8.61 -6.32 -9.31
N ILE A 57 -8.77 -5.21 -8.59
CA ILE A 57 -10.06 -4.55 -8.36
C ILE A 57 -10.67 -4.08 -9.68
N ALA A 58 -9.88 -3.44 -10.55
CA ALA A 58 -10.34 -2.94 -11.85
C ALA A 58 -10.79 -4.06 -12.80
N LYS A 59 -10.23 -5.26 -12.65
CA LYS A 59 -10.59 -6.46 -13.41
C LYS A 59 -11.69 -7.30 -12.77
N ASP A 60 -12.19 -6.91 -11.60
CA ASP A 60 -13.12 -7.72 -10.78
C ASP A 60 -12.54 -9.10 -10.41
N GLU A 61 -11.20 -9.18 -10.29
CA GLU A 61 -10.43 -10.39 -9.98
C GLU A 61 -10.05 -10.48 -8.50
N LEU A 62 -10.32 -9.44 -7.69
CA LEU A 62 -10.04 -9.43 -6.26
C LEU A 62 -11.21 -10.05 -5.46
N PRO A 63 -11.02 -11.19 -4.79
CA PRO A 63 -12.05 -11.76 -3.92
C PRO A 63 -12.33 -10.83 -2.74
N GLU A 64 -13.60 -10.75 -2.31
CA GLU A 64 -14.01 -9.95 -1.14
C GLU A 64 -13.19 -10.29 0.10
N LYS A 65 -12.93 -11.59 0.35
CA LYS A 65 -12.15 -12.02 1.52
C LYS A 65 -10.72 -11.47 1.51
N GLN A 66 -10.11 -11.42 0.34
CA GLN A 66 -8.78 -10.84 0.18
C GLN A 66 -8.80 -9.33 0.41
N ALA A 67 -9.87 -8.64 -0.01
CA ALA A 67 -10.03 -7.23 0.28
C ALA A 67 -10.18 -6.96 1.79
N GLU A 68 -10.93 -7.81 2.52
CA GLU A 68 -11.04 -7.74 3.98
C GLU A 68 -9.70 -7.95 4.67
N ASP A 69 -8.94 -8.94 4.24
CA ASP A 69 -7.65 -9.27 4.85
C ASP A 69 -6.64 -8.12 4.65
N ILE A 70 -6.63 -7.50 3.46
CA ILE A 70 -5.78 -6.32 3.18
C ILE A 70 -6.21 -5.13 4.03
N LEU A 71 -7.51 -4.86 4.12
CA LEU A 71 -8.04 -3.78 4.95
C LEU A 71 -7.66 -3.95 6.43
N ALA A 72 -7.72 -5.17 6.95
CA ALA A 72 -7.32 -5.46 8.34
C ALA A 72 -5.83 -5.15 8.57
N VAL A 73 -4.96 -5.54 7.65
CA VAL A 73 -3.52 -5.22 7.74
C VAL A 73 -3.28 -3.72 7.66
N LEU A 74 -3.98 -3.00 6.78
CA LEU A 74 -3.86 -1.54 6.69
C LEU A 74 -4.34 -0.83 7.97
N GLU A 75 -5.44 -1.29 8.57
CA GLU A 75 -5.91 -0.78 9.87
C GLU A 75 -4.89 -1.06 10.99
N GLU A 76 -4.28 -2.24 11.01
CA GLU A 76 -3.21 -2.56 11.97
C GLU A 76 -1.99 -1.65 11.81
N MET A 77 -1.56 -1.39 10.57
CA MET A 77 -0.44 -0.48 10.28
C MET A 77 -0.75 0.97 10.71
N GLN A 78 -1.96 1.48 10.43
CA GLN A 78 -2.36 2.83 10.87
C GLN A 78 -2.41 2.98 12.39
N LEU A 79 -2.84 1.93 13.10
CA LEU A 79 -2.89 1.94 14.56
C LEU A 79 -1.49 1.94 15.22
N GLU A 80 -0.47 1.41 14.54
CA GLU A 80 0.92 1.49 15.02
C GLU A 80 1.52 2.89 14.85
N ASP A 81 1.09 3.67 13.85
CA ASP A 81 1.54 5.05 13.62
C ASP A 81 0.87 6.10 14.55
N GLU A 82 -0.29 5.78 15.15
CA GLU A 82 -1.03 6.68 16.07
C GLU A 82 -0.65 6.54 17.58
N LEU A 83 0.32 5.69 17.94
CA LEU A 83 0.74 5.41 19.34
C LEU A 83 2.11 6.01 19.72
#